data_AF-A0AAU3ZNZ0-F1
#
_entry.id   AF-A0AAU3ZNZ0-F1
#
_cell.length_a   1.000
_cell.length_b   1.000
_cell.length_c   1.000
_cell.angle_alpha   90.00
_cell.angle_beta   90.00
_cell.angle_gamma   90.00
#
_symmetry.space_group_name_H-M   'P 1'
#
loop_
_entity.id
_entity.type
_entity.pdbx_description
1 polymer ?
#
loop_
_entity_poly.entity_id
_entity_poly.type
_entity_poly.pdbx_seq_one_letter_code
_entity_poly.pdbx_strand_id
1 'polypeptide(L)'
;MARPDEPAGETPEQLNKRAADLRACARKARTLAKKLGPHLDGAAKKAQQTDPPLWRGPFATQSTRQIANRKSTLGQMASALMHDAGRWDTEADRLDDEAKAGSAKRKTGPGH
;
A
#
# COMPACT_ATOMS: atom_id res chain seq x y z
N MET A 1 41.08 18.49 16.50
CA MET A 1 40.40 17.23 16.86
C MET A 1 39.07 17.18 16.11
N ALA A 2 39.06 16.66 14.88
CA ALA A 2 37.83 16.41 14.11
C ALA A 2 37.38 14.96 14.39
N ARG A 3 36.09 14.73 14.64
CA ARG A 3 35.57 13.38 14.95
C ARG A 3 35.59 12.50 13.69
N PRO A 4 36.07 11.24 13.74
CA PRO A 4 36.31 10.43 12.53
C PRO A 4 35.13 9.55 12.05
N ASP A 5 33.92 9.65 12.62
CA ASP A 5 32.86 8.63 12.44
C ASP A 5 31.57 9.11 11.76
N GLU A 6 31.63 10.02 10.78
CA GLU A 6 30.52 10.22 9.84
C GLU A 6 30.81 9.50 8.51
N PRO A 7 30.29 8.28 8.28
CA PRO A 7 30.23 7.75 6.93
C PRO A 7 29.05 8.36 6.18
N ALA A 8 29.39 8.98 5.06
CA ALA A 8 28.53 9.55 4.04
C ALA A 8 27.46 8.58 3.52
N GLY A 9 26.18 8.90 3.74
CA GLY A 9 25.03 8.32 3.03
C GLY A 9 24.82 6.80 3.18
N GLU A 10 23.59 6.32 2.94
CA GLU A 10 23.34 4.87 2.86
C GLU A 10 24.11 4.23 1.69
N THR A 11 24.57 2.98 1.87
CA THR A 11 25.22 2.24 0.78
C THR A 11 24.19 1.78 -0.26
N PRO A 12 24.57 1.55 -1.53
CA PRO A 12 23.70 0.95 -2.56
C PRO A 12 23.04 -0.35 -2.11
N GLU A 13 23.73 -1.18 -1.35
CA GLU A 13 23.16 -2.42 -0.81
C GLU A 13 22.04 -2.15 0.21
N GLN A 14 22.20 -1.12 1.05
CA GLN A 14 21.16 -0.68 1.99
C GLN A 14 19.97 -0.05 1.27
N LEU A 15 20.22 0.77 0.25
CA LEU A 15 19.19 1.37 -0.61
C LEU A 15 18.37 0.29 -1.34
N ASN A 16 19.05 -0.67 -1.98
CA ASN A 16 18.42 -1.81 -2.65
C ASN A 16 17.57 -2.65 -1.68
N LYS A 17 18.06 -2.86 -0.46
CA LYS A 17 17.31 -3.59 0.58
C LYS A 17 16.03 -2.84 0.95
N ARG A 18 16.12 -1.53 1.20
CA ARG A 18 14.94 -0.70 1.50
C ARG A 18 13.95 -0.69 0.33
N ALA A 19 14.42 -0.60 -0.91
CA ALA A 19 13.58 -0.69 -2.10
C ALA A 19 12.84 -2.03 -2.17
N ALA A 20 13.52 -3.14 -1.88
CA ALA A 20 12.90 -4.47 -1.82
C ALA A 20 11.82 -4.56 -0.72
N ASP A 21 12.08 -4.02 0.46
CA ASP A 21 11.13 -4.00 1.58
C ASP A 21 9.88 -3.17 1.22
N LEU A 22 10.06 -2.01 0.59
CA LEU A 22 8.95 -1.17 0.10
C LEU A 22 8.09 -1.90 -0.93
N ARG A 23 8.70 -2.61 -1.89
CA ARG A 23 7.96 -3.43 -2.86
C ARG A 23 7.23 -4.59 -2.20
N ALA A 24 7.79 -5.19 -1.15
CA ALA A 24 7.10 -6.22 -0.38
C ALA A 24 5.87 -5.65 0.34
N CYS A 25 5.99 -4.45 0.93
CA CYS A 25 4.86 -3.73 1.52
C CYS A 25 3.79 -3.41 0.48
N ALA A 26 4.17 -2.90 -0.71
CA ALA A 26 3.24 -2.60 -1.79
C ALA A 26 2.46 -3.83 -2.27
N ARG A 27 3.13 -4.98 -2.41
CA ARG A 27 2.47 -6.27 -2.75
C ARG A 27 1.48 -6.70 -1.67
N LYS A 28 1.84 -6.57 -0.39
CA LYS A 28 0.95 -6.88 0.73
C LYS A 28 -0.27 -5.96 0.75
N ALA A 29 -0.08 -4.65 0.60
CA ALA A 29 -1.17 -3.68 0.55
C ALA A 29 -2.14 -3.95 -0.60
N ARG A 30 -1.64 -4.24 -1.81
CA ARG A 30 -2.50 -4.63 -2.95
C ARG A 30 -3.28 -5.90 -2.68
N THR A 31 -2.66 -6.89 -2.04
CA THR A 31 -3.32 -8.16 -1.68
C THR A 31 -4.44 -7.93 -0.67
N LEU A 32 -4.22 -7.07 0.32
CA LEU A 32 -5.23 -6.70 1.31
C LEU A 32 -6.36 -5.87 0.68
N ALA A 33 -6.03 -4.88 -0.16
CA ALA A 33 -7.01 -4.05 -0.85
C ALA A 33 -7.97 -4.88 -1.72
N LYS A 34 -7.43 -5.86 -2.47
CA LYS A 34 -8.23 -6.80 -3.28
C LYS A 34 -9.21 -7.64 -2.46
N LYS A 35 -8.89 -7.92 -1.19
CA LYS A 35 -9.78 -8.67 -0.27
C LYS A 35 -10.78 -7.75 0.41
N LEU A 36 -10.36 -6.56 0.83
CA LEU A 36 -11.17 -5.59 1.57
C LEU A 36 -12.26 -4.95 0.71
N GLY A 37 -11.92 -4.51 -0.51
CA GLY A 37 -12.83 -3.78 -1.39
C GLY A 37 -14.17 -4.49 -1.61
N PRO A 38 -14.18 -5.76 -2.08
CA PRO A 38 -15.41 -6.48 -2.35
C PRO A 38 -16.00 -7.22 -1.15
N HIS A 39 -15.39 -7.14 0.04
CA HIS A 39 -15.72 -8.02 1.17
C HIS A 39 -17.21 -8.02 1.55
N LEU A 40 -17.85 -6.84 1.47
CA LEU A 40 -19.28 -6.68 1.80
C LEU A 40 -20.18 -6.49 0.58
N ASP A 41 -19.67 -6.58 -0.66
CA ASP A 41 -20.47 -6.31 -1.85
C ASP A 41 -21.68 -7.25 -1.97
N GLY A 42 -21.46 -8.55 -1.76
CA GLY A 42 -22.54 -9.54 -1.79
C GLY A 42 -23.56 -9.34 -0.68
N ALA A 43 -23.10 -9.06 0.55
CA ALA A 43 -23.98 -8.83 1.69
C ALA A 43 -24.80 -7.53 1.51
N ALA A 44 -24.16 -6.44 1.06
CA ALA A 44 -24.82 -5.18 0.77
C ALA A 44 -25.86 -5.33 -0.34
N LYS A 45 -25.52 -6.03 -1.44
CA LYS A 45 -26.45 -6.30 -2.54
C LYS A 45 -27.68 -7.07 -2.07
N LYS A 46 -27.50 -8.12 -1.28
CA LYS A 46 -28.62 -8.91 -0.72
C LYS A 46 -29.47 -8.09 0.26
N ALA A 47 -28.85 -7.32 1.14
CA ALA A 47 -29.55 -6.47 2.10
C ALA A 47 -30.39 -5.38 1.43
N GLN A 48 -29.94 -4.87 0.28
CA GLN A 48 -30.62 -3.85 -0.52
C GLN A 48 -31.62 -4.42 -1.54
N GLN A 49 -31.77 -5.74 -1.63
CA GLN A 49 -32.69 -6.36 -2.58
C GLN A 49 -34.14 -5.96 -2.26
N THR A 50 -34.84 -5.43 -3.26
CA THR A 50 -36.22 -4.93 -3.12
C THR A 50 -37.28 -5.82 -3.78
N ASP A 51 -36.89 -6.80 -4.61
CA ASP A 51 -37.82 -7.67 -5.33
C ASP A 51 -37.31 -9.12 -5.53
N PRO A 52 -37.93 -10.13 -4.88
CA PRO A 52 -38.69 -9.96 -3.65
C PRO A 52 -37.73 -9.45 -2.55
N PRO A 53 -38.19 -8.56 -1.66
CA PRO A 53 -37.33 -8.08 -0.58
C PRO A 53 -37.10 -9.18 0.45
N LEU A 54 -35.82 -9.44 0.74
CA LEU A 54 -35.37 -10.53 1.60
C LEU A 54 -35.76 -10.33 3.08
N TRP A 55 -35.81 -9.09 3.53
CA TRP A 55 -36.14 -8.70 4.90
C TRP A 55 -36.75 -7.29 4.93
N ARG A 56 -37.65 -7.00 5.88
CA ARG A 56 -38.40 -5.74 5.96
C ARG A 56 -38.50 -5.23 7.39
N GLY A 57 -38.89 -3.96 7.54
CA GLY A 57 -39.15 -3.30 8.81
C GLY A 57 -38.00 -2.39 9.29
N PRO A 58 -38.21 -1.63 10.39
CA PRO A 58 -37.26 -0.62 10.84
C PRO A 58 -35.85 -1.16 11.12
N PHE A 59 -35.76 -2.35 11.72
CA PHE A 59 -34.49 -3.02 11.97
C PHE A 59 -33.76 -3.42 10.68
N ALA A 60 -34.48 -3.89 9.67
CA ALA A 60 -33.90 -4.22 8.36
C ALA A 60 -33.36 -2.97 7.67
N THR A 61 -34.08 -1.84 7.74
CA THR A 61 -33.62 -0.55 7.20
C THR A 61 -32.34 -0.09 7.91
N GLN A 62 -32.31 -0.14 9.24
CA GLN A 62 -31.13 0.26 10.02
C GLN A 62 -29.92 -0.64 9.71
N SER A 63 -30.14 -1.95 9.65
CA SER A 63 -29.07 -2.92 9.38
C SER A 63 -28.54 -2.79 7.96
N THR A 64 -29.41 -2.57 6.97
CA THR A 64 -29.01 -2.31 5.57
C THR A 64 -28.16 -1.04 5.47
N ARG A 65 -28.53 0.03 6.18
CA ARG A 65 -27.72 1.26 6.25
C ARG A 65 -26.36 1.00 6.89
N GLN A 66 -26.29 0.23 7.98
CA GLN A 66 -25.01 -0.12 8.62
C GLN A 66 -24.11 -0.93 7.68
N ILE A 67 -24.66 -1.91 6.95
CA ILE A 67 -23.90 -2.70 5.97
C ILE A 67 -23.37 -1.80 4.85
N ALA A 68 -24.19 -0.89 4.33
CA ALA A 68 -23.77 0.07 3.30
C ALA A 68 -22.64 0.99 3.79
N ASN A 69 -22.74 1.51 5.02
CA ASN A 69 -21.70 2.34 5.62
C ASN A 69 -20.39 1.57 5.78
N ARG A 70 -20.44 0.34 6.33
CA ARG A 70 -19.25 -0.51 6.49
C ARG A 70 -18.61 -0.85 5.14
N LYS A 71 -19.42 -1.15 4.12
CA LYS A 71 -18.92 -1.37 2.75
C LYS A 71 -18.16 -0.14 2.25
N SER A 72 -18.73 1.05 2.43
CA SER A 72 -18.08 2.30 2.02
C SER A 72 -16.73 2.49 2.72
N THR A 73 -16.67 2.31 4.04
CA THR A 73 -15.42 2.39 4.82
C THR A 73 -14.37 1.38 4.33
N LEU A 74 -14.75 0.12 4.08
CA LEU A 74 -13.83 -0.88 3.54
C LEU A 74 -13.32 -0.52 2.15
N GLY A 75 -14.18 0.05 1.29
CA GLY A 75 -13.79 0.56 -0.02
C GLY A 75 -12.78 1.72 0.06
N GLN A 76 -12.97 2.64 1.02
CA GLN A 76 -12.04 3.74 1.28
C GLN A 76 -10.69 3.21 1.77
N MET A 77 -10.68 2.26 2.72
CA MET A 77 -9.45 1.61 3.20
C MET A 77 -8.70 0.88 2.08
N ALA A 78 -9.42 0.14 1.23
CA ALA A 78 -8.82 -0.53 0.07
C ALA A 78 -8.20 0.48 -0.90
N SER A 79 -8.87 1.60 -1.14
CA SER A 79 -8.36 2.68 -2.00
C SER A 79 -7.12 3.34 -1.43
N ALA A 80 -7.09 3.60 -0.11
CA ALA A 80 -5.93 4.15 0.59
C ALA A 80 -4.72 3.21 0.49
N LEU A 81 -4.92 1.91 0.72
CA LEU A 81 -3.86 0.90 0.56
C LEU A 81 -3.31 0.84 -0.87
N MET A 82 -4.16 0.99 -1.88
CA MET A 82 -3.71 1.04 -3.29
C MET A 82 -2.88 2.28 -3.58
N HIS A 83 -3.28 3.43 -3.03
CA HIS A 83 -2.53 4.67 -3.14
C HIS A 83 -1.16 4.57 -2.46
N ASP A 84 -1.11 4.07 -1.23
CA ASP A 84 0.14 3.89 -0.48
C ASP A 84 1.07 2.89 -1.17
N ALA A 85 0.53 1.81 -1.74
CA ALA A 85 1.30 0.87 -2.55
C ALA A 85 1.95 1.55 -3.77
N GLY A 86 1.26 2.49 -4.41
CA GLY A 86 1.81 3.29 -5.49
C GLY A 86 2.99 4.15 -5.02
N ARG A 87 2.83 4.84 -3.88
CA ARG A 87 3.90 5.67 -3.29
C ARG A 87 5.14 4.85 -2.93
N TRP A 88 4.95 3.66 -2.35
CA TRP A 88 6.07 2.78 -1.99
C TRP A 88 6.81 2.26 -3.22
N ASP A 89 6.10 1.93 -4.31
CA ASP A 89 6.78 1.53 -5.54
C ASP A 89 7.57 2.70 -6.14
N THR A 90 7.01 3.91 -6.18
CA THR A 90 7.74 5.10 -6.66
C THR A 90 8.99 5.38 -5.83
N GLU A 91 8.91 5.28 -4.50
CA GLU A 91 10.09 5.46 -3.64
C GLU A 91 11.09 4.31 -3.82
N ALA A 92 10.64 3.07 -4.01
CA ALA A 92 11.54 1.95 -4.29
C ALA A 92 12.31 2.15 -5.61
N ASP A 93 11.66 2.67 -6.65
CA ASP A 93 12.31 2.97 -7.92
C ASP A 93 13.34 4.10 -7.77
N ARG A 94 13.01 5.15 -7.00
CA ARG A 94 13.93 6.23 -6.64
C ARG A 94 15.18 5.70 -5.91
N LEU A 95 15.00 4.81 -4.93
CA LEU A 95 16.10 4.22 -4.17
C LEU A 95 17.00 3.33 -5.03
N ASP A 96 16.43 2.55 -5.96
CA ASP A 96 17.21 1.75 -6.91
C ASP A 96 18.05 2.64 -7.83
N ASP A 97 17.52 3.78 -8.26
CA ASP A 97 18.26 4.72 -9.10
C ASP A 97 19.38 5.43 -8.33
N GLU A 98 19.15 5.78 -7.06
CA GLU A 98 20.20 6.28 -6.17
C GLU A 98 21.30 5.23 -5.93
N ALA A 99 20.92 3.95 -5.74
CA ALA A 99 21.86 2.85 -5.58
C ALA A 99 22.74 2.64 -6.82
N LYS A 100 22.15 2.71 -8.02
CA LYS A 100 22.88 2.63 -9.30
C LYS A 100 23.85 3.81 -9.45
N ALA A 101 23.40 5.03 -9.16
CA ALA A 101 24.22 6.24 -9.27
C ALA A 101 25.41 6.22 -8.28
N GLY A 102 25.18 5.78 -7.03
CA GLY A 102 26.23 5.61 -6.03
C GLY A 102 27.26 4.55 -6.42
N SER A 103 26.80 3.46 -7.02
CA SER A 103 27.67 2.39 -7.51
C SER A 103 28.54 2.83 -8.71
N ALA A 104 27.98 3.63 -9.62
CA ALA A 104 28.72 4.18 -10.77
C ALA A 104 29.82 5.18 -10.33
N LYS A 105 29.52 6.06 -9.36
CA LYS A 105 30.53 6.97 -8.79
C LYS A 105 31.70 6.23 -8.14
N ARG A 106 31.43 5.13 -7.40
CA ARG A 106 32.50 4.31 -6.80
C ARG A 106 33.40 3.62 -7.81
N LYS A 107 32.85 3.16 -8.95
CA LYS A 107 33.66 2.55 -10.03
C LYS A 107 34.57 3.53 -10.75
N THR A 108 34.37 4.84 -10.57
CA THR A 108 35.12 5.90 -11.26
C THR A 108 36.06 6.67 -10.31
N GLY A 109 36.21 6.23 -9.05
CA GLY A 109 37.21 6.76 -8.11
C GLY A 109 38.63 6.30 -8.49
N PRO A 110 39.67 7.14 -8.28
CA PRO A 110 40.97 6.97 -8.92
C PRO A 110 41.65 5.71 -8.40
N GLY A 111 41.86 4.74 -9.29
CA GLY A 111 42.91 3.75 -9.10
C GLY A 111 44.23 4.37 -9.53
N HIS A 112 44.93 4.99 -8.59
CA HIS A 112 46.40 5.17 -8.51
C HIS A 112 46.76 5.76 -7.16
#